data_AF-A0A3H2T2V4-F1
#
_entry.id   AF-A0A3H2T2V4-F1
#
_cell.length_a   1.000
_cell.length_b   1.000
_cell.length_c   1.000
_cell.angle_alpha   90.00
_cell.angle_beta   90.00
_cell.angle_gamma   90.00
#
_symmetry.space_group_name_H-M   'P 1'
#
loop_
_entity.id
_entity.type
_entity.pdbx_description
1 polymer ?
#
loop_
_entity_poly.entity_id
_entity_poly.type
_entity_poly.pdbx_seq_one_letter_code
_entity_poly.pdbx_strand_id
1 'polypeptide(L)'
;MVKKHLDEAETIVIATDSDREGEAIARLIINLSGNSRKTIKRLWINSLETSEIKKGFQNLKDGQAFYSTYKEAETRQIADWLVGINLTRLYTLYMQKNGMRGVFSVGRVQTPTLFLIYQRNEEIKHFVSKPFYV
;
A
#
# COMPACT_ATOMS: atom_id res chain seq x y z
N MET A 1 -2.82 6.06 -23.85
CA MET A 1 -2.06 4.93 -24.44
C MET A 1 -2.52 3.59 -23.88
N VAL A 2 -2.37 3.29 -22.58
CA VAL A 2 -2.74 1.99 -21.98
C VAL A 2 -4.21 1.62 -22.20
N LYS A 3 -5.16 2.55 -21.97
CA LYS A 3 -6.60 2.29 -22.18
C LYS A 3 -6.92 1.78 -23.59
N LYS A 4 -6.32 2.35 -24.64
CA LYS A 4 -6.54 1.90 -26.03
C LYS A 4 -6.18 0.43 -26.20
N HIS A 5 -5.01 0.02 -25.73
CA HIS A 5 -4.58 -1.38 -25.81
C HIS A 5 -5.44 -2.30 -24.93
N LEU A 6 -5.88 -1.82 -23.76
CA LEU A 6 -6.83 -2.56 -22.92
C LEU A 6 -8.19 -2.73 -23.61
N ASP A 7 -8.66 -1.73 -24.36
CA ASP A 7 -9.93 -1.77 -25.10
C ASP A 7 -9.84 -2.74 -26.29
N GLU A 8 -8.69 -2.81 -26.97
CA GLU A 8 -8.44 -3.70 -28.12
C GLU A 8 -8.13 -5.16 -27.72
N ALA A 9 -7.50 -5.39 -26.56
CA ALA A 9 -7.07 -6.72 -26.14
C ALA A 9 -8.25 -7.64 -25.77
N GLU A 10 -8.18 -8.92 -26.15
CA GLU A 10 -9.13 -9.95 -25.68
C GLU A 10 -8.74 -10.48 -24.29
N THR A 11 -7.43 -10.66 -24.05
CA THR A 11 -6.86 -11.13 -22.80
C THR A 11 -5.85 -10.12 -22.25
N ILE A 12 -5.93 -9.86 -20.95
CA ILE A 12 -5.03 -8.98 -20.22
C ILE A 12 -4.13 -9.84 -19.34
N VAL A 13 -2.81 -9.71 -19.49
CA VAL A 13 -1.84 -10.36 -18.61
C VAL A 13 -1.29 -9.32 -17.63
N ILE A 14 -1.58 -9.50 -16.34
CA ILE A 14 -0.96 -8.71 -15.27
C ILE A 14 0.48 -9.23 -15.09
N ALA A 15 1.45 -8.36 -15.28
CA ALA A 15 2.88 -8.65 -15.18
C ALA A 15 3.63 -7.68 -14.24
N THR A 16 2.92 -7.01 -13.32
CA THR A 16 3.49 -6.21 -12.24
C THR A 16 4.20 -7.09 -11.22
N ASP A 17 4.91 -6.49 -10.26
CA ASP A 17 5.60 -7.21 -9.19
C ASP A 17 4.68 -8.20 -8.46
N SER A 18 5.24 -9.33 -8.05
CA SER A 18 4.51 -10.44 -7.42
C SER A 18 4.19 -10.15 -5.94
N ASP A 19 3.52 -9.03 -5.69
CA ASP A 19 3.07 -8.60 -4.37
C ASP A 19 1.66 -7.97 -4.44
N ARG A 20 1.19 -7.50 -3.28
CA ARG A 20 -0.14 -6.90 -3.16
C ARG A 20 -0.28 -5.53 -3.83
N GLU A 21 0.79 -4.73 -3.88
CA GLU A 21 0.76 -3.40 -4.49
C GLU A 21 0.77 -3.53 -6.01
N GLY A 22 1.56 -4.47 -6.54
CA GLY A 22 1.57 -4.84 -7.95
C GLY A 22 0.20 -5.29 -8.44
N GLU A 23 -0.51 -6.12 -7.66
CA GLU A 23 -1.91 -6.46 -7.94
C GLU A 23 -2.82 -5.22 -7.95
N ALA A 24 -2.69 -4.37 -6.94
CA ALA A 24 -3.53 -3.19 -6.79
C ALA A 24 -3.37 -2.20 -7.95
N ILE A 25 -2.14 -1.90 -8.34
CA ILE A 25 -1.83 -0.97 -9.44
C ILE A 25 -2.47 -1.47 -10.74
N ALA A 26 -2.20 -2.72 -11.11
CA ALA A 26 -2.70 -3.27 -12.37
C ALA A 26 -4.23 -3.30 -12.41
N ARG A 27 -4.86 -3.77 -11.33
CA ARG A 27 -6.33 -3.88 -11.27
C ARG A 27 -7.02 -2.54 -11.19
N LEU A 28 -6.44 -1.55 -10.52
CA LEU A 28 -6.98 -0.20 -10.52
C LEU A 28 -6.99 0.39 -11.94
N ILE A 29 -5.91 0.23 -12.69
CA ILE A 29 -5.83 0.68 -14.09
C ILE A 29 -6.88 -0.04 -14.96
N ILE A 30 -7.00 -1.37 -14.83
CA ILE A 30 -7.98 -2.16 -15.58
C ILE A 30 -9.41 -1.72 -15.23
N ASN A 31 -9.72 -1.56 -13.94
CA ASN A 31 -11.05 -1.16 -13.47
C ASN A 31 -11.40 0.26 -13.95
N LEU A 32 -10.50 1.22 -13.79
CA LEU A 32 -10.70 2.61 -14.25
C LEU A 32 -10.83 2.70 -15.77
N SER A 33 -10.23 1.78 -16.51
CA SER A 33 -10.38 1.71 -17.97
C SER A 33 -11.73 1.12 -18.42
N GLY A 34 -12.50 0.51 -17.52
CA GLY A 34 -13.76 -0.18 -17.83
C GLY A 34 -13.60 -1.63 -18.33
N ASN A 35 -12.39 -2.19 -18.29
CA ASN A 35 -12.07 -3.50 -18.86
C ASN A 35 -12.03 -4.65 -17.83
N SER A 36 -12.65 -4.48 -16.67
CA SER A 36 -12.62 -5.46 -15.56
C SER A 36 -13.28 -6.80 -15.86
N ARG A 37 -14.12 -6.87 -16.91
CA ARG A 37 -14.83 -8.09 -17.34
C ARG A 37 -14.05 -8.94 -18.35
N LYS A 38 -12.92 -8.45 -18.84
CA LYS A 38 -12.08 -9.19 -19.80
C LYS A 38 -11.37 -10.35 -19.12
N THR A 39 -10.91 -11.31 -19.92
CA THR A 39 -10.09 -12.42 -19.41
C THR A 39 -8.79 -11.87 -18.84
N ILE A 40 -8.54 -12.10 -17.55
CA ILE A 40 -7.33 -11.66 -16.86
C ILE A 40 -6.48 -12.87 -16.51
N LYS A 41 -5.20 -12.83 -16.89
CA LYS A 41 -4.17 -13.77 -16.48
C LYS A 41 -3.12 -13.07 -15.64
N ARG A 42 -2.37 -13.84 -14.84
CA ARG A 42 -1.34 -13.32 -13.96
C ARG A 42 -0.02 -14.03 -14.17
N LEU A 43 1.01 -13.26 -14.51
CA LEU A 43 2.40 -13.68 -14.49
C LEU A 43 2.94 -13.48 -13.07
N TRP A 44 3.21 -14.55 -12.32
CA TRP A 44 3.68 -14.46 -10.94
C TRP A 44 5.12 -14.94 -10.80
N ILE A 45 6.08 -14.03 -11.01
CA ILE A 45 7.52 -14.30 -10.95
C ILE A 45 8.21 -13.24 -10.07
N ASN A 46 9.30 -13.63 -9.42
CA ASN A 46 10.14 -12.78 -8.58
C ASN A 46 11.57 -12.58 -9.15
N SER A 47 11.79 -13.00 -10.40
CA SER A 47 13.07 -12.91 -11.10
C SER A 47 12.86 -12.37 -12.50
N LEU A 48 13.80 -11.53 -12.96
CA LEU A 48 13.83 -10.98 -14.31
C LEU A 48 14.72 -11.80 -15.26
N GLU A 49 15.23 -12.95 -14.80
CA GLU A 49 16.00 -13.85 -15.64
C GLU A 49 15.14 -14.38 -16.80
N THR A 50 15.72 -14.41 -17.99
CA THR A 50 14.99 -14.76 -19.23
C THR A 50 14.35 -16.15 -19.15
N SER A 51 15.02 -17.11 -18.50
CA SER A 51 14.51 -18.47 -18.28
C SER A 51 13.26 -18.48 -17.40
N GLU A 52 13.24 -17.69 -16.33
CA GLU A 52 12.12 -17.59 -15.39
C GLU A 52 10.94 -16.85 -16.00
N ILE A 53 11.19 -15.79 -16.78
CA ILE A 53 10.14 -15.10 -17.54
C ILE A 53 9.45 -16.09 -18.51
N LYS A 54 10.24 -16.84 -19.31
CA LYS A 54 9.69 -17.83 -20.25
C LYS A 54 8.85 -18.90 -19.55
N LYS A 55 9.35 -19.47 -18.45
CA LYS A 55 8.60 -20.44 -17.63
C LYS A 55 7.33 -19.84 -17.05
N GLY A 56 7.39 -18.59 -16.58
CA GLY A 56 6.24 -17.87 -16.03
C GLY A 56 5.13 -17.65 -17.06
N PHE A 57 5.49 -17.26 -18.29
CA PHE A 57 4.53 -17.10 -19.39
C PHE A 57 3.94 -18.43 -19.87
N GLN A 58 4.67 -19.55 -19.76
CA GLN A 58 4.13 -20.88 -20.03
C GLN A 58 3.11 -21.33 -18.96
N ASN A 59 3.21 -20.79 -17.75
CA ASN A 59 2.41 -21.19 -16.59
C ASN A 59 1.63 -20.01 -16.01
N LEU A 60 0.97 -19.22 -16.88
CA LEU A 60 0.14 -18.10 -16.44
C LEU A 60 -1.00 -18.58 -15.56
N LYS A 61 -1.15 -17.92 -14.42
CA LYS A 61 -2.23 -18.19 -13.48
C LYS A 61 -3.50 -17.45 -13.88
N ASP A 62 -4.64 -17.96 -13.43
CA ASP A 62 -5.89 -17.21 -13.51
C ASP A 62 -5.77 -15.94 -12.66
N GLY A 63 -6.12 -14.78 -13.22
CA GLY A 63 -6.13 -13.52 -12.48
C GLY A 63 -7.06 -13.60 -11.26
N GLN A 64 -8.17 -14.34 -11.34
CA GLN A 64 -9.14 -14.45 -10.25
C GLN A 64 -8.53 -15.01 -8.96
N ALA A 65 -7.50 -15.84 -9.05
CA ALA A 65 -6.78 -16.38 -7.89
C ALA A 65 -6.11 -15.29 -7.03
N PHE A 66 -5.89 -14.09 -7.58
CA PHE A 66 -5.24 -12.95 -6.92
C PHE A 66 -6.20 -11.80 -6.58
N TYR A 67 -7.50 -11.99 -6.83
CA TYR A 67 -8.49 -10.95 -6.56
C TYR A 67 -8.58 -10.59 -5.08
N SER A 68 -8.43 -11.58 -4.19
CA SER A 68 -8.37 -11.34 -2.73
C SER A 68 -7.18 -10.46 -2.33
N THR A 69 -6.01 -10.68 -2.93
CA THR A 69 -4.80 -9.86 -2.71
C THR A 69 -5.03 -8.41 -3.11
N TYR A 70 -5.70 -8.17 -4.24
CA TYR A 70 -6.12 -6.82 -4.61
C TYR A 70 -7.10 -6.22 -3.60
N LYS A 71 -8.09 -6.99 -3.16
CA LYS A 71 -9.06 -6.50 -2.17
C LYS A 71 -8.42 -6.18 -0.83
N GLU A 72 -7.44 -6.95 -0.39
CA GLU A 72 -6.63 -6.61 0.78
C GLU A 72 -5.92 -5.26 0.60
N ALA A 73 -5.21 -5.06 -0.52
CA ALA A 73 -4.48 -3.83 -0.79
C ALA A 73 -5.40 -2.61 -0.96
N GLU A 74 -6.55 -2.77 -1.63
CA GLU A 74 -7.58 -1.73 -1.76
C GLU A 74 -8.15 -1.34 -0.40
N THR A 75 -8.51 -2.34 0.43
CA THR A 75 -9.04 -2.09 1.78
C THR A 75 -8.02 -1.34 2.64
N ARG A 76 -6.74 -1.73 2.56
CA ARG A 76 -5.66 -1.04 3.26
C ARG A 76 -5.54 0.42 2.81
N GLN A 77 -5.57 0.69 1.52
CA GLN A 77 -5.51 2.06 0.97
C GLN A 77 -6.70 2.91 1.45
N ILE A 78 -7.91 2.36 1.42
CA ILE A 78 -9.11 3.05 1.91
C ILE A 78 -8.99 3.34 3.41
N ALA A 79 -8.56 2.38 4.22
CA ALA A 79 -8.39 2.56 5.66
C ALA A 79 -7.33 3.63 5.99
N ASP A 80 -6.18 3.58 5.31
CA ASP A 80 -5.11 4.56 5.49
C ASP A 80 -5.58 5.97 5.09
N TRP A 81 -6.33 6.08 3.98
CA TRP A 81 -6.88 7.35 3.52
C TRP A 81 -7.94 7.89 4.48
N LEU A 82 -8.89 7.07 4.94
CA LEU A 82 -9.96 7.47 5.86
C LEU A 82 -9.39 8.00 7.19
N VAL A 83 -8.45 7.29 7.80
CA VAL A 83 -7.81 7.75 9.04
C VAL A 83 -6.98 9.00 8.77
N GLY A 84 -6.17 8.97 7.71
CA GLY A 84 -5.24 10.04 7.36
C GLY A 84 -5.93 11.37 7.10
N ILE A 85 -6.93 11.38 6.21
CA ILE A 85 -7.58 12.61 5.76
C ILE A 85 -8.42 13.24 6.87
N ASN A 86 -9.19 12.42 7.60
CA ASN A 86 -10.12 12.93 8.61
C ASN A 86 -9.38 13.44 9.84
N LEU A 87 -8.48 12.63 10.40
CA LEU A 87 -7.79 13.00 11.64
C LEU A 87 -6.76 14.11 11.40
N THR A 88 -6.04 14.11 10.28
CA THR A 88 -5.14 15.22 9.95
C THR A 88 -5.89 16.54 9.90
N ARG A 89 -7.06 16.59 9.25
CA ARG A 89 -7.89 17.80 9.19
C ARG A 89 -8.40 18.21 10.58
N LEU A 90 -8.93 17.25 11.35
CA LEU A 90 -9.43 17.50 12.70
C LEU A 90 -8.35 18.13 13.59
N TYR A 91 -7.20 17.47 13.71
CA TYR A 91 -6.10 17.94 14.58
C TYR A 91 -5.48 19.22 14.05
N THR A 92 -5.29 19.36 12.74
CA THR A 92 -4.75 20.60 12.16
C THR A 92 -5.64 21.80 12.50
N LEU A 93 -6.95 21.70 12.26
CA LEU A 93 -7.89 22.78 12.54
C LEU A 93 -7.99 23.07 14.05
N TYR A 94 -8.00 22.01 14.88
CA TYR A 94 -8.01 22.17 16.33
C TYR A 94 -6.77 22.92 16.83
N MET A 95 -5.58 22.53 16.36
CA MET A 95 -4.33 23.16 16.78
C MET A 95 -4.20 24.61 16.27
N GLN A 96 -4.68 24.87 15.05
CA GLN A 96 -4.73 26.24 14.51
C GLN A 96 -5.65 27.17 15.29
N LYS A 97 -6.81 26.68 15.75
CA LYS A 97 -7.69 27.43 16.65
C LYS A 97 -7.03 27.78 17.98
N ASN A 98 -6.08 26.96 18.44
CA ASN A 98 -5.30 27.19 19.66
C ASN A 98 -3.98 27.96 19.40
N GLY A 99 -3.86 28.66 18.26
CA GLY A 99 -2.75 29.55 17.98
C GLY A 99 -1.50 28.88 17.39
N MET A 100 -1.53 27.56 17.16
CA MET A 100 -0.40 26.88 16.52
C MET A 100 -0.44 26.99 14.99
N ARG A 101 0.72 27.13 14.36
CA ARG A 101 0.85 27.17 12.90
C ARG A 101 1.37 25.85 12.37
N GLY A 102 0.91 25.45 11.19
CA GLY A 102 1.37 24.24 10.50
C GLY A 102 0.28 23.19 10.30
N VAL A 103 0.70 22.03 9.81
CA VAL A 103 -0.12 20.83 9.58
C VAL A 103 0.24 19.80 10.63
N PHE A 104 -0.78 19.22 11.25
CA PHE A 104 -0.65 18.18 12.26
C PHE A 104 -1.15 16.87 11.66
N SER A 105 -0.25 16.17 10.96
CA SER A 105 -0.58 14.94 10.27
C SER A 105 -0.84 13.80 11.25
N VAL A 106 -1.94 13.08 11.01
CA VAL A 106 -2.30 11.87 11.76
C VAL A 106 -2.44 10.74 10.75
N GLY A 107 -1.97 9.55 11.10
CA GLY A 107 -2.11 8.38 10.24
C GLY A 107 -1.86 7.09 10.98
N ARG A 108 -2.46 6.01 10.47
CA ARG A 108 -2.43 4.67 11.09
C ARG A 108 -1.01 4.11 11.28
N VAL A 109 -0.03 4.59 10.52
CA VAL A 109 1.39 4.19 10.65
C VAL A 109 2.22 5.31 11.29
N GLN A 110 2.22 6.53 10.74
CA GLN A 110 3.08 7.62 11.23
C GLN A 110 2.85 7.97 12.71
N THR A 111 1.59 7.96 13.17
CA THR A 111 1.23 8.37 14.53
C THR A 111 1.67 7.35 15.58
N PRO A 112 1.39 6.03 15.46
CA PRO A 112 1.95 5.07 16.40
C PRO A 112 3.47 5.01 16.35
N THR A 113 4.10 5.18 15.18
CA THR A 113 5.57 5.27 15.11
C THR A 113 6.12 6.46 15.90
N LEU A 114 5.49 7.64 15.78
CA LEU A 114 5.84 8.81 16.59
C LEU A 114 5.64 8.55 18.09
N PHE A 115 4.57 7.84 18.45
CA PHE A 115 4.29 7.49 19.84
C PHE A 115 5.36 6.58 20.44
N LEU A 116 5.90 5.62 19.69
CA LEU A 116 7.01 4.77 20.16
C LEU A 116 8.27 5.60 20.46
N ILE A 117 8.58 6.59 19.61
CA ILE A 117 9.70 7.51 19.85
C ILE A 117 9.46 8.34 21.11
N TYR A 118 8.23 8.85 21.27
CA TYR A 118 7.83 9.57 22.48
C TYR A 118 8.01 8.71 23.75
N GLN A 119 7.52 7.46 23.73
CA GLN A 119 7.65 6.55 24.87
C GLN A 119 9.11 6.29 25.24
N ARG A 120 9.98 6.02 24.25
CA ARG A 120 11.41 5.83 24.49
C ARG A 120 12.05 7.09 25.07
N ASN A 121 11.66 8.28 24.62
CA ASN A 121 12.15 9.53 25.17
C ASN A 121 11.74 9.70 26.64
N GLU A 122 10.50 9.35 26.99
CA GLU A 122 10.03 9.37 28.37
C GLU A 122 10.76 8.35 29.25
N GLU A 123 11.04 7.13 28.75
CA GLU A 123 11.88 6.14 29.44
C GLU A 123 13.27 6.70 29.77
N ILE A 124 13.91 7.38 28.81
CA ILE A 124 15.23 7.98 28.99
C ILE A 124 15.18 9.13 30.00
N LYS A 125 14.20 10.03 29.91
CA LYS A 125 14.07 11.16 30.85
C LYS A 125 13.90 10.72 32.30
N HIS A 126 13.19 9.62 32.51
CA HIS A 126 12.91 9.09 33.85
C HIS A 126 13.90 8.00 34.28
N PHE A 127 14.91 7.70 33.45
CA PHE A 127 15.93 6.72 33.81
C PHE A 127 16.82 7.28 34.92
N VAL A 128 16.79 6.61 36.08
CA VAL A 128 17.71 6.87 37.19
C VAL A 128 18.80 5.82 37.17
N SER A 129 20.02 6.23 36.81
CA SER A 129 21.19 5.34 36.78
C SER A 129 21.47 4.77 38.18
N LYS A 130 21.73 3.47 38.25
CA LYS A 130 22.06 2.77 39.49
C LYS A 130 23.39 2.03 39.33
N PRO A 131 24.30 2.08 40.32
CA PRO A 131 25.52 1.28 40.28
C PRO A 131 25.15 -0.21 40.31
N PHE A 132 25.88 -1.00 39.53
CA PHE A 132 25.82 -2.47 39.56
C PHE A 132 27.24 -3.04 39.48
N TYR A 133 27.43 -4.24 40.03
CA TYR A 133 28.72 -4.93 40.09
C TYR A 133 28.54 -6.31 39.42
N VAL A 134 29.54 -6.74 38.64
CA VAL A 134 29.58 -8.02 37.92
C VAL A 134 30.62 -8.93 38.54
#